data_AF-A0A351L0X1-F1
#
_entry.id   AF-A0A351L0X1-F1
#
_cell.length_a   1.000
_cell.length_b   1.000
_cell.length_c   1.000
_cell.angle_alpha   90.00
_cell.angle_beta   90.00
_cell.angle_gamma   90.00
#
_symmetry.space_group_name_H-M   'P 1'
#
loop_
_entity.id
_entity.type
_entity.pdbx_description
1 polymer ?
#
loop_
_entity_poly.entity_id
_entity_poly.type
_entity_poly.pdbx_seq_one_letter_code
_entity_poly.pdbx_strand_id
1 'polypeptide(L)'
;MHTINDWLGLANRGIKMVGLEYYTTDRNRVLTQFYRWGQELQMPVLFWNSGYSCLQEVISKDGKCILQNTDLRPDSDVPQFLLETGREGIYLLEGLLDFDESSDARSFQLANAYYHLSWSNTRQFWVMLENYIQLPMNLQPLIPVLTTPMPSRVAVQKLVASFCSQNPELGGKDDDSPQASLVRACQGLPQGEIELVLERSLAFTSTLEELAHLVLDHKVNKLRGRGLEFIASPDVLDAGGLDLLDESLSKVASLLSPEAEKYGLKFPKGMILWGPPGTGKSLSAKLAAKKMGVPLLAADWGSIVGSPRPDLALRELLELTQALSPTILYWDDFDKGFAGWDSNADGGVSRRLSGKLLTWMQEHQYPIYIVATVNRLGMLPPELIRRFDDIFFVDLPHEGAMYEIFNLHLKKYFPEFRNASESPWTDDEWRILLRDYRLCTPAEIGNAVRKCAEEIYYRHQVQGQQPDELKVTLSDLRQQRYQFTPSMLRDEEQILAIRNQATYARSASGEDRSRFSIPLQELFG
;
A
#
# COMPACT_ATOMS: atom_id res chain seq x y z
N MET A 1 -16.36 -13.68 9.37
CA MET A 1 -16.14 -12.59 10.34
C MET A 1 -17.49 -12.07 10.78
N HIS A 2 -17.66 -11.85 12.08
CA HIS A 2 -18.87 -11.22 12.60
C HIS A 2 -18.80 -9.71 12.37
N THR A 3 -19.87 -9.14 11.85
CA THR A 3 -19.95 -7.71 11.53
C THR A 3 -20.71 -6.97 12.61
N ILE A 4 -20.63 -5.64 12.62
CA ILE A 4 -21.45 -4.80 13.51
C ILE A 4 -22.94 -5.19 13.47
N ASN A 5 -23.46 -5.62 12.32
CA ASN A 5 -24.87 -6.00 12.16
C ASN A 5 -25.28 -7.25 12.96
N ASP A 6 -24.31 -8.08 13.37
CA ASP A 6 -24.58 -9.26 14.20
C ASP A 6 -24.84 -8.89 15.67
N TRP A 7 -24.53 -7.65 16.08
CA TRP A 7 -24.65 -7.20 17.46
C TRP A 7 -26.04 -7.41 18.05
N LEU A 8 -27.10 -7.00 17.34
CA LEU A 8 -28.47 -7.12 17.84
C LEU A 8 -28.85 -8.59 18.09
N GLY A 9 -28.37 -9.50 17.24
CA GLY A 9 -28.54 -10.94 17.42
C GLY A 9 -27.81 -11.49 18.65
N LEU A 10 -26.62 -10.99 18.95
CA LEU A 10 -25.87 -11.33 20.17
C LEU A 10 -26.57 -10.78 21.42
N ALA A 11 -27.02 -9.51 21.37
CA ALA A 11 -27.72 -8.86 22.47
C ALA A 11 -29.03 -9.60 22.83
N ASN A 12 -29.82 -9.99 21.81
CA ASN A 12 -31.05 -10.76 22.00
C ASN A 12 -30.82 -12.17 22.57
N ARG A 13 -29.61 -12.73 22.42
CA ARG A 13 -29.19 -13.99 23.04
C ARG A 13 -28.61 -13.81 24.45
N GLY A 14 -28.63 -12.58 24.99
CA GLY A 14 -28.13 -12.27 26.32
C GLY A 14 -26.61 -12.09 26.40
N ILE A 15 -25.91 -11.95 25.27
CA ILE A 15 -24.48 -11.62 25.28
C ILE A 15 -24.34 -10.13 25.60
N LYS A 16 -23.79 -9.84 26.78
CA LYS A 16 -23.73 -8.49 27.35
C LYS A 16 -22.43 -7.75 27.09
N MET A 17 -21.37 -8.41 26.68
CA MET A 17 -20.08 -7.77 26.38
C MET A 17 -19.61 -8.15 24.99
N VAL A 18 -19.23 -7.16 24.19
CA VAL A 18 -18.64 -7.35 22.86
C VAL A 18 -17.50 -6.36 22.63
N GLY A 19 -16.50 -6.77 21.86
CA GLY A 19 -15.57 -5.84 21.23
C GLY A 19 -16.10 -5.43 19.86
N LEU A 20 -15.90 -4.18 19.45
CA LEU A 20 -16.17 -3.71 18.10
C LEU A 20 -14.96 -2.95 17.56
N GLU A 21 -14.32 -3.54 16.56
CA GLU A 21 -13.28 -2.88 15.76
C GLU A 21 -13.93 -1.91 14.77
N TYR A 22 -13.56 -0.64 14.84
CA TYR A 22 -14.09 0.38 13.94
C TYR A 22 -13.09 1.50 13.66
N TYR A 23 -13.21 2.20 12.52
CA TYR A 23 -12.37 3.37 12.26
C TYR A 23 -12.95 4.60 12.97
N THR A 24 -12.11 5.39 13.63
CA THR A 24 -12.55 6.62 14.33
C THR A 24 -13.40 7.56 13.47
N THR A 25 -13.14 7.63 12.15
CA THR A 25 -13.93 8.42 11.20
C THR A 25 -15.36 7.88 10.98
N ASP A 26 -15.60 6.61 11.28
CA ASP A 26 -16.93 5.98 11.28
C ASP A 26 -17.69 6.16 12.61
N ARG A 27 -17.16 6.89 13.61
CA ARG A 27 -17.78 7.03 14.94
C ARG A 27 -19.24 7.46 14.87
N ASN A 28 -19.55 8.49 14.09
CA ASN A 28 -20.94 8.98 13.96
C ASN A 28 -21.88 7.91 13.39
N ARG A 29 -21.40 7.06 12.48
CA ARG A 29 -22.18 5.96 11.91
C ARG A 29 -22.42 4.87 12.94
N VAL A 30 -21.41 4.51 13.72
CA VAL A 30 -21.52 3.56 14.83
C VAL A 30 -22.53 4.09 15.86
N LEU A 31 -22.38 5.34 16.32
CA LEU A 31 -23.31 5.98 17.26
C LEU A 31 -24.76 5.98 16.73
N THR A 32 -24.94 6.33 15.46
CA THR A 32 -26.28 6.36 14.82
C THR A 32 -26.90 4.97 14.75
N GLN A 33 -26.11 3.95 14.43
CA GLN A 33 -26.60 2.58 14.36
C GLN A 33 -27.00 2.05 15.75
N PHE A 34 -26.16 2.29 16.76
CA PHE A 34 -26.49 1.91 18.14
C PHE A 34 -27.66 2.69 18.71
N TYR A 35 -27.81 3.97 18.37
CA TYR A 35 -28.99 4.75 18.73
C TYR A 35 -30.28 4.10 18.19
N ARG A 36 -30.28 3.67 16.93
CA ARG A 36 -31.44 2.97 16.32
C ARG A 36 -31.75 1.67 17.06
N TRP A 37 -30.75 0.86 17.39
CA TRP A 37 -30.97 -0.34 18.18
C TRP A 37 -31.39 -0.06 19.62
N GLY A 38 -30.90 1.03 20.23
CA GLY A 38 -31.36 1.49 21.54
C GLY A 38 -32.85 1.84 21.52
N GLN A 39 -33.34 2.50 20.46
CA GLN A 39 -34.77 2.75 20.27
C GLN A 39 -35.57 1.43 20.14
N GLU A 40 -35.07 0.48 19.35
CA GLU A 40 -35.72 -0.84 19.17
C GLU A 40 -35.80 -1.63 20.49
N LEU A 41 -34.73 -1.58 21.30
CA LEU A 41 -34.64 -2.26 22.59
C LEU A 41 -35.26 -1.48 23.75
N GLN A 42 -35.70 -0.24 23.51
CA GLN A 42 -36.17 0.74 24.51
C GLN A 42 -35.15 1.02 25.62
N MET A 43 -33.89 1.23 25.23
CA MET A 43 -32.77 1.44 26.15
C MET A 43 -31.98 2.70 25.79
N PRO A 44 -31.45 3.43 26.80
CA PRO A 44 -30.56 4.55 26.54
C PRO A 44 -29.22 4.04 25.98
N VAL A 45 -28.62 4.83 25.10
CA VAL A 45 -27.27 4.57 24.57
C VAL A 45 -26.34 5.61 25.16
N LEU A 46 -25.31 5.14 25.85
CA LEU A 46 -24.32 5.97 26.52
C LEU A 46 -22.97 5.75 25.87
N PHE A 47 -22.22 6.82 25.69
CA PHE A 47 -20.87 6.83 25.15
C PHE A 47 -19.90 7.39 26.18
N TRP A 48 -18.71 6.80 26.27
CA TRP A 48 -17.65 7.32 27.11
C TRP A 48 -16.26 7.02 26.53
N ASN A 49 -15.35 7.97 26.74
CA ASN A 49 -13.92 7.80 26.57
C ASN A 49 -13.19 8.69 27.59
N SER A 50 -11.86 8.51 27.72
CA SER A 50 -11.05 9.25 28.70
C SER A 50 -11.03 10.77 28.51
N GLY A 51 -11.52 11.28 27.37
CA GLY A 51 -11.70 12.72 27.12
C GLY A 51 -12.95 13.33 27.76
N TYR A 52 -13.87 12.51 28.28
CA TYR A 52 -15.10 12.98 28.94
C TYR A 52 -15.10 12.72 30.44
N SER A 53 -15.51 13.74 31.22
CA SER A 53 -15.67 13.65 32.68
C SER A 53 -16.97 12.98 33.13
N CYS A 54 -17.91 12.75 32.20
CA CYS A 54 -19.18 12.08 32.44
C CYS A 54 -19.57 11.26 31.21
N LEU A 55 -20.41 10.23 31.41
CA LEU A 55 -21.00 9.51 30.29
C LEU A 55 -21.87 10.46 29.47
N GLN A 56 -21.83 10.29 28.16
CA GLN A 56 -22.60 11.06 27.20
C GLN A 56 -23.78 10.24 26.71
N GLU A 57 -25.00 10.75 26.76
CA GLU A 57 -26.15 10.10 26.14
C GLU A 57 -26.18 10.42 24.65
N VAL A 58 -26.38 9.38 23.82
CA VAL A 58 -26.56 9.52 22.38
C VAL A 58 -28.03 9.85 22.13
N ILE A 59 -28.29 11.08 21.66
CA ILE A 59 -29.64 11.54 21.33
C ILE A 59 -29.73 11.95 19.87
N SER A 60 -30.93 11.87 19.28
CA SER A 60 -31.19 12.40 17.93
C SER A 60 -31.77 13.81 18.03
N LYS A 61 -31.10 14.78 17.41
CA LYS A 61 -31.57 16.16 17.24
C LYS A 61 -31.49 16.52 15.77
N ASP A 62 -32.61 16.96 15.19
CA ASP A 62 -32.72 17.32 13.76
C ASP A 62 -32.23 16.21 12.80
N GLY A 63 -32.50 14.95 13.18
CA GLY A 63 -32.08 13.76 12.41
C GLY A 63 -30.59 13.41 12.52
N LYS A 64 -29.80 14.13 13.32
CA LYS A 64 -28.39 13.84 13.60
C LYS A 64 -28.21 13.34 15.03
N CYS A 65 -27.40 12.30 15.21
CA CYS A 65 -27.01 11.84 16.52
C CYS A 65 -25.96 12.78 17.12
N ILE A 66 -26.19 13.25 18.34
CA ILE A 66 -25.29 14.10 19.11
C ILE A 66 -25.06 13.50 20.49
N LEU A 67 -23.95 13.90 21.12
CA LEU A 67 -23.60 13.52 22.49
C LEU A 67 -24.08 14.60 23.46
N GLN A 68 -24.84 14.20 24.48
CA GLN A 68 -25.32 15.08 25.54
C GLN A 68 -24.75 14.64 26.89
N ASN A 69 -24.23 15.59 27.67
CA ASN A 69 -23.74 15.31 29.03
C ASN A 69 -24.84 14.69 29.90
N THR A 70 -24.46 13.71 30.72
CA THR A 70 -25.31 13.16 31.76
C THR A 70 -24.77 13.47 33.15
N ASP A 71 -25.55 13.16 34.19
CA ASP A 71 -25.10 13.25 35.58
C ASP A 71 -24.23 12.05 36.01
N LEU A 72 -24.02 11.06 35.14
CA LEU A 72 -23.21 9.89 35.43
C LEU A 72 -21.72 10.23 35.27
N ARG A 73 -21.05 10.47 36.40
CA ARG A 73 -19.63 10.79 36.48
C ARG A 73 -18.86 9.63 37.09
N PRO A 74 -18.01 8.93 36.33
CA PRO A 74 -17.13 7.91 36.89
C PRO A 74 -16.19 8.55 37.92
N ASP A 75 -16.40 8.20 39.19
CA ASP A 75 -15.56 8.56 40.34
C ASP A 75 -14.51 7.48 40.65
N SER A 76 -14.70 6.29 40.08
CA SER A 76 -13.78 5.16 40.05
C SER A 76 -13.45 4.75 38.61
N ASP A 77 -12.66 3.68 38.44
CA ASP A 77 -12.39 3.10 37.13
C ASP A 77 -13.70 2.66 36.45
N VAL A 78 -13.84 2.94 35.16
CA VAL A 78 -15.14 2.89 34.46
C VAL A 78 -15.87 1.54 34.56
N PRO A 79 -15.23 0.37 34.38
CA PRO A 79 -15.87 -0.92 34.61
C PRO A 79 -16.50 -1.03 36.00
N GLN A 80 -15.77 -0.61 37.05
CA GLN A 80 -16.26 -0.68 38.42
C GLN A 80 -17.48 0.23 38.60
N PHE A 81 -17.37 1.48 38.15
CA PHE A 81 -18.46 2.45 38.19
C PHE A 81 -19.74 1.93 37.49
N LEU A 82 -19.61 1.30 36.32
CA LEU A 82 -20.74 0.77 35.56
C LEU A 82 -21.46 -0.39 36.27
N LEU A 83 -20.69 -1.27 36.92
CA LEU A 83 -21.24 -2.38 37.70
C LEU A 83 -21.96 -1.89 38.97
N GLU A 84 -21.39 -0.91 39.66
CA GLU A 84 -21.97 -0.30 40.87
C GLU A 84 -23.24 0.51 40.57
N THR A 85 -23.23 1.26 39.45
CA THR A 85 -24.39 2.04 39.02
C THR A 85 -25.56 1.13 38.65
N GLY A 86 -25.28 -0.02 38.01
CA GLY A 86 -26.29 -1.03 37.66
C GLY A 86 -27.40 -0.54 36.71
N ARG A 87 -27.25 0.63 36.09
CA ARG A 87 -28.26 1.23 35.21
C ARG A 87 -28.36 0.47 33.89
N GLU A 88 -29.59 0.30 33.42
CA GLU A 88 -29.86 -0.30 32.12
C GLU A 88 -29.43 0.64 30.99
N GLY A 89 -28.82 0.07 29.96
CA GLY A 89 -28.33 0.83 28.82
C GLY A 89 -27.35 0.06 27.95
N ILE A 90 -27.07 0.65 26.79
CA ILE A 90 -26.02 0.20 25.87
C ILE A 90 -24.85 1.17 26.04
N TYR A 91 -23.72 0.68 26.51
CA TYR A 91 -22.53 1.45 26.86
C TYR A 91 -21.47 1.27 25.78
N LEU A 92 -21.21 2.32 25.03
CA LEU A 92 -20.18 2.42 24.00
C LEU A 92 -18.92 3.01 24.64
N LEU A 93 -17.89 2.19 24.82
CA LEU A 93 -16.73 2.51 25.65
C LEU A 93 -15.46 2.49 24.79
N GLU A 94 -14.82 3.64 24.59
CA GLU A 94 -13.52 3.70 23.89
C GLU A 94 -12.35 3.80 24.86
N GLY A 95 -11.21 3.21 24.49
CA GLY A 95 -9.97 3.26 25.26
C GLY A 95 -9.97 2.33 26.47
N LEU A 96 -10.89 1.36 26.52
CA LEU A 96 -11.01 0.42 27.63
C LEU A 96 -10.09 -0.79 27.49
N LEU A 97 -9.67 -1.11 26.25
CA LEU A 97 -8.86 -2.28 25.94
C LEU A 97 -7.36 -1.97 25.88
N ASP A 98 -6.93 -0.92 26.57
CA ASP A 98 -5.52 -0.63 26.77
C ASP A 98 -4.97 -1.53 27.87
N PHE A 99 -4.40 -2.66 27.48
CA PHE A 99 -3.79 -3.64 28.38
C PHE A 99 -2.35 -3.24 28.67
N ASP A 100 -2.04 -2.95 29.93
CA ASP A 100 -0.68 -2.72 30.40
C ASP A 100 0.08 -4.06 30.41
N GLU A 101 1.21 -4.14 29.70
CA GLU A 101 2.05 -5.36 29.67
C GLU A 101 2.58 -5.73 31.07
N SER A 102 2.64 -4.77 31.99
CA SER A 102 3.13 -4.97 33.35
C SER A 102 2.04 -5.38 34.35
N SER A 103 0.75 -5.36 33.96
CA SER A 103 -0.37 -5.59 34.86
C SER A 103 -1.59 -6.22 34.20
N ASP A 104 -1.99 -7.39 34.70
CA ASP A 104 -3.23 -8.07 34.30
C ASP A 104 -4.50 -7.45 34.91
N ALA A 105 -4.39 -6.33 35.63
CA ALA A 105 -5.53 -5.73 36.34
C ALA A 105 -6.72 -5.46 35.41
N ARG A 106 -6.48 -4.88 34.23
CA ARG A 106 -7.55 -4.61 33.24
C ARG A 106 -8.20 -5.89 32.74
N SER A 107 -7.39 -6.93 32.49
CA SER A 107 -7.88 -8.25 32.08
C SER A 107 -8.79 -8.88 33.14
N PHE A 108 -8.39 -8.81 34.41
CA PHE A 108 -9.22 -9.32 35.51
C PHE A 108 -10.49 -8.51 35.72
N GLN A 109 -10.42 -7.18 35.63
CA GLN A 109 -11.60 -6.32 35.72
C GLN A 109 -12.65 -6.68 34.66
N LEU A 110 -12.24 -6.85 33.41
CA LEU A 110 -13.16 -7.21 32.32
C LEU A 110 -13.71 -8.63 32.47
N ALA A 111 -12.90 -9.60 32.93
CA ALA A 111 -13.37 -10.95 33.21
C ALA A 111 -14.41 -10.95 34.35
N ASN A 112 -14.13 -10.22 35.43
CA ASN A 112 -15.06 -10.09 36.56
C ASN A 112 -16.35 -9.39 36.14
N ALA A 113 -16.25 -8.33 35.33
CA ALA A 113 -17.41 -7.63 34.76
C ALA A 113 -18.26 -8.57 33.91
N TYR A 114 -17.65 -9.40 33.06
CA TYR A 114 -18.35 -10.39 32.24
C TYR A 114 -19.20 -11.32 33.10
N TYR A 115 -18.61 -11.94 34.13
CA TYR A 115 -19.34 -12.86 35.00
C TYR A 115 -20.42 -12.14 35.81
N HIS A 116 -20.13 -10.96 36.35
CA HIS A 116 -21.12 -10.16 37.08
C HIS A 116 -22.32 -9.80 36.21
N LEU A 117 -22.09 -9.35 34.97
CA LEU A 117 -23.14 -9.07 34.00
C LEU A 117 -23.93 -10.33 33.65
N SER A 118 -23.28 -11.49 33.54
CA SER A 118 -23.94 -12.76 33.24
C SER A 118 -24.89 -13.24 34.34
N TRP A 119 -24.59 -12.91 35.60
CA TRP A 119 -25.43 -13.26 36.75
C TRP A 119 -26.51 -12.22 37.04
N SER A 120 -26.30 -10.98 36.60
CA SER A 120 -27.27 -9.90 36.80
C SER A 120 -28.46 -10.03 35.85
N ASN A 121 -29.66 -9.71 36.34
CA ASN A 121 -30.86 -9.54 35.51
C ASN A 121 -30.92 -8.16 34.83
N THR A 122 -29.99 -7.24 35.13
CA THR A 122 -29.97 -5.91 34.52
C THR A 122 -29.68 -6.00 33.01
N ARG A 123 -30.46 -5.28 32.20
CA ARG A 123 -30.20 -5.12 30.77
C ARG A 123 -29.09 -4.08 30.59
N GLN A 124 -27.86 -4.50 30.82
CA GLN A 124 -26.67 -3.66 30.65
C GLN A 124 -25.75 -4.31 29.61
N PHE A 125 -25.51 -3.63 28.50
CA PHE A 125 -24.67 -4.11 27.39
C PHE A 125 -23.43 -3.22 27.23
N TRP A 126 -22.25 -3.80 27.17
CA TRP A 126 -20.99 -3.09 26.97
C TRP A 126 -20.44 -3.41 25.58
N VAL A 127 -20.13 -2.36 24.83
CA VAL A 127 -19.54 -2.40 23.50
C VAL A 127 -18.21 -1.66 23.59
N MET A 128 -17.12 -2.41 23.60
CA MET A 128 -15.77 -1.84 23.67
C MET A 128 -15.32 -1.46 22.26
N LEU A 129 -15.15 -0.17 22.03
CA LEU A 129 -14.85 0.44 20.75
C LEU A 129 -13.35 0.71 20.62
N GLU A 130 -12.69 0.07 19.67
CA GLU A 130 -11.27 0.30 19.37
C GLU A 130 -11.02 0.27 17.86
N ASN A 131 -9.91 0.85 17.41
CA ASN A 131 -9.48 0.68 16.01
C ASN A 131 -8.98 -0.75 15.74
N TYR A 132 -8.53 -1.45 16.77
CA TYR A 132 -8.07 -2.84 16.71
C TYR A 132 -8.16 -3.48 18.08
N ILE A 133 -8.64 -4.72 18.12
CA ILE A 133 -8.87 -5.45 19.37
C ILE A 133 -8.02 -6.71 19.37
N GLN A 134 -7.04 -6.74 20.28
CA GLN A 134 -6.28 -7.93 20.61
C GLN A 134 -6.51 -8.29 22.07
N LEU A 135 -7.46 -9.19 22.30
CA LEU A 135 -7.80 -9.65 23.64
C LEU A 135 -6.75 -10.66 24.16
N PRO A 136 -6.35 -10.55 25.43
CA PRO A 136 -5.65 -11.61 26.16
C PRO A 136 -6.38 -12.96 26.07
N MET A 137 -5.62 -14.07 26.13
CA MET A 137 -6.16 -15.42 25.90
C MET A 137 -7.34 -15.80 26.80
N ASN A 138 -7.37 -15.29 28.04
CA ASN A 138 -8.45 -15.52 29.01
C ASN A 138 -9.75 -14.77 28.65
N LEU A 139 -9.67 -13.66 27.91
CA LEU A 139 -10.84 -12.85 27.51
C LEU A 139 -11.41 -13.23 26.15
N GLN A 140 -10.60 -13.81 25.26
CA GLN A 140 -11.03 -14.26 23.93
C GLN A 140 -12.30 -15.14 23.92
N PRO A 141 -12.47 -16.14 24.80
CA PRO A 141 -13.69 -16.95 24.81
C PRO A 141 -14.92 -16.22 25.39
N LEU A 142 -14.70 -15.13 26.13
CA LEU A 142 -15.76 -14.40 26.84
C LEU A 142 -16.32 -13.25 26.01
N ILE A 143 -15.45 -12.53 25.29
CA ILE A 143 -15.81 -11.29 24.60
C ILE A 143 -15.69 -11.52 23.09
N PRO A 144 -16.80 -11.75 22.37
CA PRO A 144 -16.78 -11.82 20.92
C PRO A 144 -16.40 -10.46 20.33
N VAL A 145 -15.62 -10.49 19.24
CA VAL A 145 -15.15 -9.30 18.53
C VAL A 145 -15.90 -9.18 17.20
N LEU A 146 -16.55 -8.04 17.02
CA LEU A 146 -17.21 -7.60 15.79
C LEU A 146 -16.31 -6.63 15.03
N THR A 147 -16.53 -6.49 13.74
CA THR A 147 -15.76 -5.56 12.90
C THR A 147 -16.67 -4.70 12.03
N THR A 148 -16.30 -3.44 11.79
CA THR A 148 -16.81 -2.66 10.65
C THR A 148 -15.86 -2.79 9.47
N PRO A 149 -16.18 -3.59 8.44
CA PRO A 149 -15.29 -3.76 7.31
C PRO A 149 -15.19 -2.48 6.48
N MET A 150 -14.06 -2.31 5.80
CA MET A 150 -13.88 -1.29 4.77
C MET A 150 -14.96 -1.40 3.68
N PRO A 151 -15.44 -0.28 3.12
CA PRO A 151 -16.47 -0.32 2.09
C PRO A 151 -15.92 -1.01 0.84
N SER A 152 -16.69 -1.96 0.31
CA SER A 152 -16.37 -2.60 -0.98
C SER A 152 -16.48 -1.60 -2.12
N ARG A 153 -15.88 -1.90 -3.28
CA ARG A 153 -16.01 -1.06 -4.49
C ARG A 153 -17.47 -0.74 -4.82
N VAL A 154 -18.36 -1.73 -4.69
CA VAL A 154 -19.80 -1.56 -4.92
C VAL A 154 -20.44 -0.62 -3.90
N ALA A 155 -20.02 -0.71 -2.63
CA ALA A 155 -20.50 0.20 -1.59
C ALA A 155 -20.01 1.64 -1.83
N VAL A 156 -18.74 1.82 -2.21
CA VAL A 156 -18.18 3.13 -2.58
C VAL A 156 -18.90 3.71 -3.80
N GLN A 157 -19.17 2.91 -4.84
CA GLN A 157 -19.94 3.34 -6.01
C GLN A 157 -21.34 3.86 -5.61
N LYS A 158 -22.04 3.15 -4.72
CA LYS A 158 -23.35 3.59 -4.23
C LYS A 158 -23.26 4.89 -3.42
N LEU A 159 -22.24 5.03 -2.56
CA LEU A 159 -21.99 6.26 -1.80
C LEU A 159 -21.76 7.45 -2.72
N VAL A 160 -20.83 7.31 -3.68
CA VAL A 160 -20.52 8.36 -4.64
C VAL A 160 -21.74 8.70 -5.51
N ALA A 161 -22.48 7.70 -6.00
CA ALA A 161 -23.70 7.93 -6.78
C ALA A 161 -24.78 8.68 -5.97
N SER A 162 -24.98 8.32 -4.70
CA SER A 162 -25.89 9.03 -3.80
C SER A 162 -25.43 10.48 -3.58
N PHE A 163 -24.13 10.69 -3.38
CA PHE A 163 -23.55 12.01 -3.19
C PHE A 163 -23.69 12.91 -4.43
N CYS A 164 -23.39 12.39 -5.63
CA CYS A 164 -23.59 13.12 -6.89
C CYS A 164 -25.08 13.44 -7.15
N SER A 165 -25.99 12.55 -6.73
CA SER A 165 -27.43 12.80 -6.86
C SER A 165 -27.92 13.93 -5.95
N GLN A 166 -27.28 14.11 -4.79
CA GLN A 166 -27.57 15.18 -3.84
C GLN A 166 -26.95 16.53 -4.23
N ASN A 167 -25.87 16.51 -5.00
CA ASN A 167 -25.11 17.71 -5.42
C ASN A 167 -25.08 17.81 -6.97
N PRO A 168 -26.24 18.04 -7.63
CA PRO A 168 -26.34 18.06 -9.10
C PRO A 168 -25.53 19.18 -9.77
N GLU A 169 -25.16 20.23 -9.03
CA GLU A 169 -24.40 21.39 -9.49
C GLU A 169 -22.95 21.08 -9.89
N LEU A 170 -22.38 19.95 -9.45
CA LEU A 170 -21.00 19.55 -9.77
C LEU A 170 -20.82 19.03 -11.21
N GLY A 171 -21.91 18.92 -11.97
CA GLY A 171 -21.93 18.31 -13.31
C GLY A 171 -21.76 16.78 -13.27
N GLY A 172 -21.85 16.13 -14.45
CA GLY A 172 -21.52 14.70 -14.58
C GLY A 172 -22.64 13.70 -14.29
N LYS A 173 -23.93 14.09 -14.37
CA LYS A 173 -25.04 13.11 -14.31
C LYS A 173 -25.02 12.07 -15.45
N ASP A 174 -24.40 12.42 -16.58
CA ASP A 174 -24.35 11.60 -17.81
C ASP A 174 -22.91 11.22 -18.23
N ASP A 175 -21.88 11.57 -17.44
CA ASP A 175 -20.47 11.26 -17.76
C ASP A 175 -19.90 10.25 -16.76
N ASP A 176 -19.74 9.01 -17.20
CA ASP A 176 -19.24 7.89 -16.40
C ASP A 176 -17.77 8.10 -15.95
N SER A 177 -17.00 8.94 -16.65
CA SER A 177 -15.55 9.06 -16.44
C SER A 177 -15.17 9.81 -15.13
N PRO A 178 -15.66 11.04 -14.87
CA PRO A 178 -15.36 11.74 -13.62
C PRO A 178 -15.88 11.00 -12.38
N GLN A 179 -17.06 10.38 -12.47
CA GLN A 179 -17.61 9.60 -11.38
C GLN A 179 -16.77 8.35 -11.09
N ALA A 180 -16.29 7.66 -12.12
CA ALA A 180 -15.38 6.53 -11.95
C ALA A 180 -14.04 6.95 -11.31
N SER A 181 -13.52 8.13 -11.66
CA SER A 181 -12.33 8.70 -11.02
C SER A 181 -12.55 9.03 -9.55
N LEU A 182 -13.69 9.63 -9.20
CA LEU A 182 -14.05 9.88 -7.80
C LEU A 182 -14.19 8.59 -6.99
N VAL A 183 -14.84 7.57 -7.56
CA VAL A 183 -14.91 6.23 -6.94
C VAL A 183 -13.52 5.68 -6.67
N ARG A 184 -12.60 5.74 -7.64
CA ARG A 184 -11.20 5.28 -7.47
C ARG A 184 -10.45 6.07 -6.39
N ALA A 185 -10.70 7.37 -6.29
CA ALA A 185 -10.11 8.22 -5.25
C ALA A 185 -10.61 7.81 -3.85
N CYS A 186 -11.91 7.53 -3.71
CA CYS A 186 -12.53 7.11 -2.44
C CYS A 186 -12.19 5.67 -2.01
N GLN A 187 -11.89 4.77 -2.95
CA GLN A 187 -11.51 3.39 -2.63
C GLN A 187 -10.32 3.33 -1.66
N GLY A 188 -10.38 2.45 -0.66
CA GLY A 188 -9.37 2.35 0.39
C GLY A 188 -9.49 3.39 1.51
N LEU A 189 -10.58 4.16 1.56
CA LEU A 189 -10.93 5.00 2.71
C LEU A 189 -12.14 4.41 3.48
N PRO A 190 -12.18 4.55 4.82
CA PRO A 190 -13.36 4.25 5.62
C PRO A 190 -14.56 5.08 5.15
N GLN A 191 -15.77 4.56 5.27
CA GLN A 191 -16.96 5.23 4.74
C GLN A 191 -17.19 6.60 5.38
N GLY A 192 -17.09 6.73 6.71
CA GLY A 192 -17.24 8.02 7.39
C GLY A 192 -16.16 9.03 7.00
N GLU A 193 -14.98 8.55 6.59
CA GLU A 193 -13.95 9.42 6.04
C GLU A 193 -14.27 9.87 4.62
N ILE A 194 -14.81 8.99 3.78
CA ILE A 194 -15.30 9.35 2.44
C ILE A 194 -16.33 10.47 2.56
N GLU A 195 -17.36 10.28 3.40
CA GLU A 195 -18.42 11.28 3.64
C GLU A 195 -17.82 12.61 4.11
N LEU A 196 -16.90 12.59 5.08
CA LEU A 196 -16.26 13.79 5.62
C LEU A 196 -15.41 14.54 4.58
N VAL A 197 -14.60 13.81 3.80
CA VAL A 197 -13.71 14.42 2.81
C VAL A 197 -14.51 14.98 1.64
N LEU A 198 -15.54 14.28 1.18
CA LEU A 198 -16.42 14.77 0.12
C LEU A 198 -17.09 16.09 0.53
N GLU A 199 -17.76 16.11 1.68
CA GLU A 199 -18.45 17.31 2.21
C GLU A 199 -17.49 18.50 2.41
N ARG A 200 -16.29 18.25 2.95
CA ARG A 200 -15.29 19.30 3.15
C ARG A 200 -14.76 19.85 1.82
N SER A 201 -14.54 18.98 0.84
CA SER A 201 -13.97 19.35 -0.45
C SER A 201 -14.98 20.10 -1.34
N LEU A 202 -16.29 19.91 -1.14
CA LEU A 202 -17.33 20.70 -1.82
C LEU A 202 -17.13 22.22 -1.69
N ALA A 203 -16.60 22.67 -0.55
CA ALA A 203 -16.35 24.09 -0.31
C ALA A 203 -15.30 24.70 -1.26
N PHE A 204 -14.51 23.88 -1.97
CA PHE A 204 -13.35 24.30 -2.75
C PHE A 204 -13.44 23.94 -4.24
N THR A 205 -14.50 23.27 -4.69
CA THR A 205 -14.60 22.73 -6.06
C THR A 205 -15.94 23.04 -6.68
N SER A 206 -15.96 23.19 -8.01
CA SER A 206 -17.21 23.31 -8.77
C SER A 206 -17.45 22.14 -9.72
N THR A 207 -16.51 21.20 -9.81
CA THR A 207 -16.56 20.06 -10.74
C THR A 207 -16.24 18.74 -10.03
N LEU A 208 -16.78 17.63 -10.53
CA LEU A 208 -16.46 16.29 -10.03
C LEU A 208 -14.99 15.89 -10.23
N GLU A 209 -14.35 16.40 -11.27
CA GLU A 209 -12.95 16.08 -11.57
C GLU A 209 -11.99 16.71 -10.54
N GLU A 210 -12.18 18.00 -10.23
CA GLU A 210 -11.44 18.68 -9.15
C GLU A 210 -11.68 17.99 -7.80
N LEU A 211 -12.92 17.58 -7.53
CA LEU A 211 -13.26 16.85 -6.30
C LEU A 211 -12.51 15.51 -6.22
N ALA A 212 -12.46 14.76 -7.32
CA ALA A 212 -11.71 13.51 -7.38
C ALA A 212 -10.20 13.73 -7.11
N HIS A 213 -9.64 14.82 -7.65
CA HIS A 213 -8.24 15.21 -7.38
C HIS A 213 -8.00 15.52 -5.91
N LEU A 214 -8.86 16.33 -5.26
CA LEU A 214 -8.70 16.66 -3.84
C LEU A 214 -8.82 15.44 -2.93
N VAL A 215 -9.78 14.54 -3.22
CA VAL A 215 -9.94 13.28 -2.46
C VAL A 215 -8.71 12.38 -2.64
N LEU A 216 -8.18 12.31 -3.87
CA LEU A 216 -6.98 11.54 -4.17
C LEU A 216 -5.77 12.12 -3.43
N ASP A 217 -5.60 13.44 -3.41
CA ASP A 217 -4.51 14.11 -2.69
C ASP A 217 -4.60 13.89 -1.18
N HIS A 218 -5.81 13.95 -0.60
CA HIS A 218 -6.04 13.60 0.80
C HIS A 218 -5.57 12.17 1.10
N LYS A 219 -5.97 11.20 0.26
CA LYS A 219 -5.56 9.80 0.39
C LYS A 219 -4.05 9.63 0.27
N VAL A 220 -3.41 10.23 -0.74
CA VAL A 220 -1.96 10.16 -0.95
C VAL A 220 -1.21 10.72 0.27
N ASN A 221 -1.62 11.88 0.78
CA ASN A 221 -0.98 12.51 1.93
C ASN A 221 -1.17 11.69 3.23
N LYS A 222 -2.37 11.14 3.44
CA LYS A 222 -2.66 10.25 4.59
C LYS A 222 -1.77 9.02 4.57
N LEU A 223 -1.66 8.35 3.42
CA LEU A 223 -0.86 7.15 3.28
C LEU A 223 0.63 7.44 3.44
N ARG A 224 1.11 8.57 2.89
CA ARG A 224 2.49 9.04 3.10
C ARG A 224 2.80 9.26 4.57
N GLY A 225 1.86 9.84 5.34
CA GLY A 225 1.99 10.02 6.79
C GLY A 225 2.14 8.70 7.58
N ARG A 226 1.76 7.56 6.98
CA ARG A 226 1.92 6.21 7.54
C ARG A 226 3.15 5.46 6.99
N GLY A 227 4.00 6.13 6.21
CA GLY A 227 5.16 5.49 5.56
C GLY A 227 4.79 4.64 4.33
N LEU A 228 3.60 4.82 3.76
CA LEU A 228 3.16 4.14 2.55
C LEU A 228 3.19 5.10 1.36
N GLU A 229 3.64 4.64 0.20
CA GLU A 229 3.58 5.43 -1.05
C GLU A 229 2.46 4.88 -1.94
N PHE A 230 1.49 5.73 -2.26
CA PHE A 230 0.38 5.38 -3.14
C PHE A 230 0.53 6.11 -4.48
N ILE A 231 0.54 5.37 -5.57
CA ILE A 231 0.64 5.89 -6.94
C ILE A 231 -0.62 5.45 -7.69
N ALA A 232 -1.53 6.40 -7.94
CA ALA A 232 -2.79 6.12 -8.65
C ALA A 232 -2.57 5.74 -10.12
N SER A 233 -1.63 6.41 -10.78
CA SER A 233 -1.25 6.16 -12.17
C SER A 233 0.24 6.43 -12.34
N PRO A 234 1.08 5.39 -12.50
CA PRO A 234 2.52 5.57 -12.69
C PRO A 234 2.85 6.24 -14.03
N ASP A 235 3.59 7.34 -14.00
CA ASP A 235 4.14 7.98 -15.19
C ASP A 235 5.49 7.34 -15.58
N VAL A 236 5.41 6.19 -16.26
CA VAL A 236 6.58 5.45 -16.75
C VAL A 236 6.55 5.42 -18.27
N LEU A 237 7.39 6.22 -18.93
CA LEU A 237 7.34 6.41 -20.39
C LEU A 237 7.61 5.11 -21.16
N ASP A 238 8.73 4.44 -20.89
CA ASP A 238 9.10 3.08 -21.35
C ASP A 238 10.37 2.63 -20.60
N ALA A 239 10.58 1.32 -20.46
CA ALA A 239 11.79 0.76 -19.84
C ALA A 239 12.49 -0.19 -20.82
N GLY A 240 13.71 0.16 -21.22
CA GLY A 240 14.48 -0.64 -22.18
C GLY A 240 15.00 -1.94 -21.56
N GLY A 241 14.95 -3.03 -22.34
CA GLY A 241 15.46 -4.34 -21.94
C GLY A 241 14.60 -5.09 -20.92
N LEU A 242 13.29 -4.89 -20.88
CA LEU A 242 12.36 -5.63 -20.02
C LEU A 242 11.26 -6.34 -20.83
N ASP A 243 11.57 -6.78 -22.05
CA ASP A 243 10.63 -7.36 -23.02
C ASP A 243 9.96 -8.66 -22.52
N LEU A 244 10.71 -9.59 -21.93
CA LEU A 244 10.13 -10.83 -21.38
C LEU A 244 9.25 -10.54 -20.15
N LEU A 245 9.68 -9.58 -19.32
CA LEU A 245 8.87 -9.11 -18.20
C LEU A 245 7.57 -8.46 -18.72
N ASP A 246 7.66 -7.63 -19.76
CA ASP A 246 6.52 -6.94 -20.35
C ASP A 246 5.50 -7.91 -20.95
N GLU A 247 5.97 -8.96 -21.63
CA GLU A 247 5.12 -10.02 -22.15
C GLU A 247 4.39 -10.75 -21.01
N SER A 248 5.11 -11.07 -19.93
CA SER A 248 4.51 -11.73 -18.76
C SER A 248 3.47 -10.83 -18.08
N LEU A 249 3.79 -9.56 -17.88
CA LEU A 249 2.88 -8.57 -17.30
C LEU A 249 1.60 -8.41 -18.14
N SER A 250 1.74 -8.42 -19.47
CA SER A 250 0.59 -8.35 -20.39
C SER A 250 -0.33 -9.57 -20.25
N LYS A 251 0.24 -10.77 -20.06
CA LYS A 251 -0.53 -11.99 -19.75
C LYS A 251 -1.27 -11.84 -18.43
N VAL A 252 -0.61 -11.37 -17.38
CA VAL A 252 -1.25 -11.16 -16.07
C VAL A 252 -2.36 -10.11 -16.15
N ALA A 253 -2.14 -9.00 -16.85
CA ALA A 253 -3.14 -7.94 -17.03
C ALA A 253 -4.42 -8.47 -17.70
N SER A 254 -4.31 -9.42 -18.64
CA SER A 254 -5.47 -10.04 -19.28
C SER A 254 -6.39 -10.81 -18.31
N LEU A 255 -5.84 -11.25 -17.17
CA LEU A 255 -6.58 -11.96 -16.12
C LEU A 255 -7.39 -11.03 -15.20
N LEU A 256 -7.26 -9.70 -15.34
CA LEU A 256 -8.13 -8.72 -14.67
C LEU A 256 -9.49 -8.56 -15.36
N SER A 257 -9.66 -9.18 -16.54
CA SER A 257 -10.90 -9.08 -17.30
C SER A 257 -12.06 -9.81 -16.61
N PRO A 258 -13.31 -9.29 -16.69
CA PRO A 258 -14.49 -10.01 -16.21
C PRO A 258 -14.67 -11.39 -16.88
N GLU A 259 -14.18 -11.55 -18.11
CA GLU A 259 -14.16 -12.82 -18.84
C GLU A 259 -13.29 -13.87 -18.14
N ALA A 260 -12.10 -13.49 -17.67
CA ALA A 260 -11.21 -14.41 -16.95
C ALA A 260 -11.88 -14.95 -15.67
N GLU A 261 -12.62 -14.09 -14.95
CA GLU A 261 -13.40 -14.49 -13.78
C GLU A 261 -14.51 -15.49 -14.14
N LYS A 262 -15.22 -15.29 -15.27
CA LYS A 262 -16.25 -16.23 -15.76
C LYS A 262 -15.69 -17.62 -16.08
N TYR A 263 -14.45 -17.69 -16.56
CA TYR A 263 -13.76 -18.96 -16.80
C TYR A 263 -13.20 -19.62 -15.53
N GLY A 264 -13.33 -18.99 -14.36
CA GLY A 264 -12.77 -19.49 -13.10
C GLY A 264 -11.25 -19.46 -13.06
N LEU A 265 -10.61 -18.63 -13.89
CA LEU A 265 -9.17 -18.46 -13.88
C LEU A 265 -8.74 -17.71 -12.62
N LYS A 266 -7.72 -18.23 -11.95
CA LYS A 266 -7.18 -17.60 -10.74
C LYS A 266 -6.22 -16.49 -11.11
N PHE A 267 -6.38 -15.33 -10.49
CA PHE A 267 -5.41 -14.25 -10.58
C PHE A 267 -4.10 -14.65 -9.88
N PRO A 268 -2.92 -14.46 -10.51
CA PRO A 268 -1.64 -14.81 -9.91
C PRO A 268 -1.36 -13.93 -8.69
N LYS A 269 -0.58 -14.47 -7.76
CA LYS A 269 -0.24 -13.85 -6.47
C LYS A 269 0.85 -12.80 -6.60
N GLY A 270 1.85 -13.02 -7.45
CA GLY A 270 2.90 -12.02 -7.59
C GLY A 270 4.20 -12.51 -8.19
N MET A 271 5.17 -11.59 -8.23
CA MET A 271 6.55 -11.85 -8.66
C MET A 271 7.59 -11.34 -7.67
N ILE A 272 8.75 -11.98 -7.68
CA ILE A 272 9.99 -11.43 -7.13
C ILE A 272 10.82 -10.84 -8.27
N LEU A 273 11.25 -9.59 -8.11
CA LEU A 273 12.25 -8.95 -8.95
C LEU A 273 13.60 -9.05 -8.24
N TRP A 274 14.48 -9.90 -8.74
CA TRP A 274 15.78 -10.15 -8.15
C TRP A 274 16.90 -9.69 -9.06
N GLY A 275 17.91 -9.03 -8.51
CA GLY A 275 19.08 -8.66 -9.28
C GLY A 275 19.95 -7.64 -8.56
N PRO A 276 21.08 -7.23 -9.18
CA PRO A 276 21.96 -6.21 -8.62
C PRO A 276 21.26 -4.88 -8.33
N PRO A 277 21.75 -4.07 -7.38
CA PRO A 277 21.21 -2.73 -7.16
C PRO A 277 21.40 -1.85 -8.40
N GLY A 278 20.43 -0.98 -8.68
CA GLY A 278 20.50 -0.04 -9.80
C GLY A 278 20.06 -0.59 -11.17
N THR A 279 19.62 -1.84 -11.27
CA THR A 279 19.12 -2.46 -12.53
C THR A 279 17.67 -2.11 -12.90
N GLY A 280 17.01 -1.22 -12.14
CA GLY A 280 15.66 -0.75 -12.48
C GLY A 280 14.53 -1.60 -11.91
N LYS A 281 14.77 -2.39 -10.85
CA LYS A 281 13.73 -3.22 -10.20
C LYS A 281 12.54 -2.38 -9.69
N SER A 282 12.78 -1.26 -9.00
CA SER A 282 11.70 -0.37 -8.54
C SER A 282 10.95 0.30 -9.71
N LEU A 283 11.64 0.59 -10.83
CA LEU A 283 11.00 1.08 -12.06
C LEU A 283 10.11 0.00 -12.68
N SER A 284 10.55 -1.25 -12.66
CA SER A 284 9.81 -2.41 -13.18
C SER A 284 8.50 -2.63 -12.42
N ALA A 285 8.47 -2.40 -11.10
CA ALA A 285 7.23 -2.44 -10.33
C ALA A 285 6.23 -1.36 -10.77
N LYS A 286 6.72 -0.13 -11.03
CA LYS A 286 5.88 0.96 -11.56
C LYS A 286 5.38 0.66 -12.97
N LEU A 287 6.21 0.03 -13.81
CA LEU A 287 5.81 -0.45 -15.14
C LEU A 287 4.68 -1.49 -15.04
N ALA A 288 4.79 -2.43 -14.10
CA ALA A 288 3.74 -3.43 -13.86
C ALA A 288 2.39 -2.78 -13.57
N ALA A 289 2.35 -1.78 -12.69
CA ALA A 289 1.12 -1.07 -12.35
C ALA A 289 0.55 -0.30 -13.55
N LYS A 290 1.40 0.38 -14.33
CA LYS A 290 1.00 1.05 -15.57
C LYS A 290 0.41 0.06 -16.58
N LYS A 291 1.06 -1.08 -16.81
CA LYS A 291 0.64 -2.11 -17.77
C LYS A 291 -0.67 -2.78 -17.38
N MET A 292 -0.87 -3.04 -16.09
CA MET A 292 -2.11 -3.58 -15.57
C MET A 292 -3.24 -2.53 -15.48
N GLY A 293 -2.92 -1.24 -15.53
CA GLY A 293 -3.90 -0.16 -15.38
C GLY A 293 -4.49 -0.07 -13.97
N VAL A 294 -3.70 -0.43 -12.96
CA VAL A 294 -4.13 -0.47 -11.55
C VAL A 294 -3.21 0.40 -10.68
N PRO A 295 -3.68 0.91 -9.53
CA PRO A 295 -2.84 1.64 -8.60
C PRO A 295 -1.72 0.77 -8.03
N LEU A 296 -0.65 1.43 -7.59
CA LEU A 296 0.46 0.83 -6.87
C LEU A 296 0.48 1.34 -5.43
N LEU A 297 0.43 0.41 -4.47
CA LEU A 297 0.65 0.68 -3.06
C LEU A 297 2.03 0.12 -2.66
N ALA A 298 2.97 1.00 -2.40
CA ALA A 298 4.31 0.66 -1.95
C ALA A 298 4.40 0.70 -0.42
N ALA A 299 5.03 -0.33 0.14
CA ALA A 299 5.29 -0.46 1.55
C ALA A 299 6.74 -0.93 1.79
N ASP A 300 7.33 -0.49 2.89
CA ASP A 300 8.63 -0.97 3.36
C ASP A 300 8.44 -2.01 4.46
N TRP A 301 8.96 -3.22 4.25
CA TRP A 301 8.81 -4.31 5.21
C TRP A 301 9.53 -4.01 6.53
N GLY A 302 10.71 -3.35 6.47
CA GLY A 302 11.47 -2.95 7.65
C GLY A 302 10.68 -2.00 8.57
N SER A 303 9.98 -1.03 7.98
CA SER A 303 9.11 -0.08 8.70
C SER A 303 7.94 -0.77 9.41
N ILE A 304 7.40 -1.85 8.84
CA ILE A 304 6.34 -2.63 9.48
C ILE A 304 6.88 -3.43 10.66
N VAL A 305 8.02 -4.11 10.48
CA VAL A 305 8.66 -4.88 11.54
C VAL A 305 9.08 -3.98 12.71
N GLY A 306 9.61 -2.79 12.41
CA GLY A 306 10.04 -1.80 13.40
C GLY A 306 8.92 -0.94 14.00
N SER A 307 7.66 -1.14 13.59
CA SER A 307 6.52 -0.41 14.13
C SER A 307 6.27 -0.77 15.60
N PRO A 308 5.81 0.17 16.47
CA PRO A 308 5.45 -0.13 17.85
C PRO A 308 4.38 -1.23 18.00
N ARG A 309 3.51 -1.39 17.00
CA ARG A 309 2.48 -2.43 16.95
C ARG A 309 2.55 -3.13 15.58
N PRO A 310 3.54 -4.02 15.38
CA PRO A 310 3.86 -4.54 14.05
C PRO A 310 2.75 -5.43 13.47
N ASP A 311 2.07 -6.21 14.32
CA ASP A 311 0.93 -7.04 13.91
C ASP A 311 -0.26 -6.20 13.41
N LEU A 312 -0.50 -5.05 14.06
CA LEU A 312 -1.53 -4.09 13.64
C LEU A 312 -1.12 -3.41 12.33
N ALA A 313 0.12 -2.95 12.21
CA ALA A 313 0.62 -2.30 11.00
C ALA A 313 0.50 -3.21 9.77
N LEU A 314 0.88 -4.49 9.90
CA LEU A 314 0.71 -5.47 8.83
C LEU A 314 -0.77 -5.69 8.51
N ARG A 315 -1.62 -5.87 9.52
CA ARG A 315 -3.07 -6.07 9.32
C ARG A 315 -3.71 -4.91 8.58
N GLU A 316 -3.47 -3.67 9.02
CA GLU A 316 -4.02 -2.46 8.38
C GLU A 316 -3.56 -2.33 6.93
N LEU A 317 -2.30 -2.62 6.63
CA LEU A 317 -1.79 -2.60 5.27
C LEU A 317 -2.51 -3.62 4.38
N LEU A 318 -2.67 -4.85 4.88
CA LEU A 318 -3.31 -5.92 4.11
C LEU A 318 -4.81 -5.64 3.89
N GLU A 319 -5.52 -5.14 4.90
CA GLU A 319 -6.92 -4.70 4.78
C GLU A 319 -7.07 -3.52 3.80
N LEU A 320 -6.17 -2.53 3.88
CA LEU A 320 -6.11 -1.41 2.93
C LEU A 320 -5.87 -1.91 1.50
N THR A 321 -4.93 -2.84 1.31
CA THR A 321 -4.63 -3.42 0.00
C THR A 321 -5.84 -4.13 -0.59
N GLN A 322 -6.60 -4.88 0.23
CA GLN A 322 -7.86 -5.49 -0.20
C GLN A 322 -8.92 -4.45 -0.59
N ALA A 323 -9.06 -3.38 0.19
CA ALA A 323 -9.99 -2.29 -0.11
C ALA A 323 -9.63 -1.51 -1.38
N LEU A 324 -8.35 -1.52 -1.79
CA LEU A 324 -7.86 -0.91 -3.02
C LEU A 324 -7.97 -1.81 -4.26
N SER A 325 -8.33 -3.08 -4.09
CA SER A 325 -8.40 -4.05 -5.18
C SER A 325 -9.29 -3.58 -6.36
N PRO A 326 -8.85 -3.77 -7.64
CA PRO A 326 -7.58 -4.37 -8.06
C PRO A 326 -6.39 -3.42 -7.87
N THR A 327 -5.26 -3.92 -7.37
CA THR A 327 -4.07 -3.10 -7.04
C THR A 327 -2.78 -3.91 -7.09
N ILE A 328 -1.65 -3.24 -7.25
CA ILE A 328 -0.32 -3.82 -6.97
C ILE A 328 0.07 -3.49 -5.53
N LEU A 329 0.51 -4.50 -4.77
CA LEU A 329 1.22 -4.33 -3.50
C LEU A 329 2.72 -4.47 -3.76
N TYR A 330 3.46 -3.40 -3.57
CA TYR A 330 4.89 -3.34 -3.86
C TYR A 330 5.70 -3.31 -2.57
N TRP A 331 6.60 -4.29 -2.41
CA TRP A 331 7.59 -4.36 -1.35
C TRP A 331 8.95 -3.97 -1.90
N ASP A 332 9.49 -2.82 -1.47
CA ASP A 332 10.85 -2.44 -1.85
C ASP A 332 11.89 -3.03 -0.90
N ASP A 333 13.03 -3.45 -1.45
CA ASP A 333 14.15 -4.09 -0.77
C ASP A 333 13.69 -5.09 0.30
N PHE A 334 12.76 -5.97 -0.09
CA PHE A 334 12.02 -6.86 0.80
C PHE A 334 12.95 -7.73 1.65
N ASP A 335 14.11 -8.12 1.12
CA ASP A 335 15.14 -8.88 1.81
C ASP A 335 15.77 -8.17 3.01
N LYS A 336 15.77 -6.82 3.05
CA LYS A 336 16.39 -6.07 4.15
C LYS A 336 15.68 -6.29 5.48
N GLY A 337 14.36 -6.42 5.51
CA GLY A 337 13.62 -6.68 6.76
C GLY A 337 13.72 -8.13 7.27
N PHE A 338 14.49 -8.98 6.57
CA PHE A 338 14.91 -10.31 7.03
C PHE A 338 16.37 -10.34 7.47
N ALA A 339 17.08 -9.20 7.45
CA ALA A 339 18.39 -9.09 8.07
C ALA A 339 18.30 -9.42 9.57
N GLY A 340 19.10 -10.38 10.03
CA GLY A 340 19.03 -10.84 11.42
C GLY A 340 17.90 -11.84 11.71
N TRP A 341 17.33 -12.50 10.68
CA TRP A 341 16.37 -13.60 10.83
C TRP A 341 16.83 -14.68 11.85
N ASP A 342 18.13 -14.94 11.92
CA ASP A 342 18.74 -15.92 12.85
C ASP A 342 19.03 -15.36 14.26
N SER A 343 18.75 -14.09 14.52
CA SER A 343 18.94 -13.47 15.84
C SER A 343 17.72 -13.64 16.74
N ASN A 344 17.93 -14.00 18.01
CA ASN A 344 16.86 -14.42 18.93
C ASN A 344 15.87 -13.32 19.38
N ALA A 345 16.22 -12.03 19.25
CA ALA A 345 15.36 -10.92 19.72
C ALA A 345 14.43 -10.39 18.62
N ASP A 346 14.99 -9.91 17.50
CA ASP A 346 14.21 -9.33 16.39
C ASP A 346 13.69 -10.38 15.40
N GLY A 347 14.36 -11.53 15.30
CA GLY A 347 13.98 -12.61 14.39
C GLY A 347 12.61 -13.23 14.72
N GLY A 348 12.19 -13.20 16.00
CA GLY A 348 10.90 -13.72 16.43
C GLY A 348 9.71 -12.94 15.88
N VAL A 349 9.80 -11.61 15.85
CA VAL A 349 8.76 -10.73 15.30
C VAL A 349 8.69 -10.89 13.77
N SER A 350 9.82 -10.81 13.07
CA SER A 350 9.88 -10.97 11.61
C SER A 350 9.34 -12.34 11.16
N ARG A 351 9.64 -13.42 11.89
CA ARG A 351 9.11 -14.77 11.63
C ARG A 351 7.61 -14.88 11.84
N ARG A 352 7.08 -14.25 12.89
CA ARG A 352 5.62 -14.20 13.12
C ARG A 352 4.91 -13.43 12.01
N LEU A 353 5.40 -12.25 11.65
CA LEU A 353 4.77 -11.40 10.62
C LEU A 353 4.85 -12.02 9.23
N SER A 354 5.97 -12.63 8.86
CA SER A 354 6.11 -13.36 7.60
C SER A 354 5.14 -14.54 7.51
N GLY A 355 4.92 -15.27 8.61
CA GLY A 355 3.87 -16.29 8.70
C GLY A 355 2.47 -15.72 8.44
N LYS A 356 2.14 -14.54 8.99
CA LYS A 356 0.86 -13.86 8.73
C LYS A 356 0.71 -13.43 7.28
N LEU A 357 1.75 -12.84 6.69
CA LEU A 357 1.77 -12.46 5.27
C LEU A 357 1.58 -13.70 4.38
N LEU A 358 2.29 -14.80 4.71
CA LEU A 358 2.23 -16.06 3.99
C LEU A 358 0.83 -16.68 4.00
N THR A 359 0.16 -16.66 5.16
CA THR A 359 -1.23 -17.11 5.30
C THR A 359 -2.17 -16.22 4.49
N TRP A 360 -2.02 -14.90 4.60
CA TRP A 360 -2.84 -13.96 3.85
C TRP A 360 -2.71 -14.14 2.33
N MET A 361 -1.48 -14.28 1.83
CA MET A 361 -1.20 -14.54 0.41
C MET A 361 -1.94 -15.79 -0.11
N GLN A 362 -2.12 -16.81 0.73
CA GLN A 362 -2.86 -18.03 0.36
C GLN A 362 -4.37 -17.83 0.39
N GLU A 363 -4.88 -17.12 1.39
CA GLU A 363 -6.32 -17.05 1.67
C GLU A 363 -7.06 -16.02 0.82
N HIS A 364 -6.46 -14.85 0.53
CA HIS A 364 -7.16 -13.79 -0.17
C HIS A 364 -7.55 -14.19 -1.61
N GLN A 365 -8.74 -13.77 -2.05
CA GLN A 365 -9.26 -14.03 -3.40
C GLN A 365 -9.32 -12.75 -4.27
N TYR A 366 -8.89 -11.62 -3.73
CA TYR A 366 -8.89 -10.34 -4.44
C TYR A 366 -7.81 -10.31 -5.55
N PRO A 367 -8.06 -9.63 -6.68
CA PRO A 367 -7.07 -9.38 -7.74
C PRO A 367 -5.98 -8.39 -7.27
N ILE A 368 -5.10 -8.87 -6.40
CA ILE A 368 -3.94 -8.16 -5.86
C ILE A 368 -2.69 -8.83 -6.37
N TYR A 369 -1.84 -8.07 -7.04
CA TYR A 369 -0.56 -8.57 -7.56
C TYR A 369 0.58 -8.07 -6.68
N ILE A 370 1.35 -8.98 -6.07
CA ILE A 370 2.43 -8.62 -5.16
C ILE A 370 3.74 -8.56 -5.94
N VAL A 371 4.47 -7.45 -5.84
CA VAL A 371 5.80 -7.29 -6.43
C VAL A 371 6.79 -7.06 -5.31
N ALA A 372 7.80 -7.92 -5.18
CA ALA A 372 8.85 -7.75 -4.18
C ALA A 372 10.21 -7.58 -4.85
N THR A 373 10.94 -6.52 -4.54
CA THR A 373 12.32 -6.34 -5.00
C THR A 373 13.29 -6.90 -4.00
N VAL A 374 14.29 -7.63 -4.50
CA VAL A 374 15.23 -8.37 -3.67
C VAL A 374 16.63 -8.23 -4.26
N ASN A 375 17.63 -7.99 -3.40
CA ASN A 375 19.02 -8.04 -3.80
C ASN A 375 19.65 -9.41 -3.44
N ARG A 376 19.27 -9.97 -2.28
CA ARG A 376 19.78 -11.23 -1.75
C ARG A 376 18.65 -12.23 -1.55
N LEU A 377 18.39 -13.05 -2.56
CA LEU A 377 17.29 -14.04 -2.53
C LEU A 377 17.42 -15.02 -1.36
N GLY A 378 18.64 -15.41 -0.98
CA GLY A 378 18.89 -16.32 0.15
C GLY A 378 18.56 -15.77 1.53
N MET A 379 18.28 -14.47 1.67
CA MET A 379 17.81 -13.89 2.95
C MET A 379 16.32 -14.15 3.19
N LEU A 380 15.56 -14.45 2.14
CA LEU A 380 14.14 -14.71 2.28
C LEU A 380 13.87 -16.14 2.74
N PRO A 381 12.89 -16.34 3.63
CA PRO A 381 12.37 -17.66 3.96
C PRO A 381 11.95 -18.43 2.68
N PRO A 382 12.38 -19.69 2.50
CA PRO A 382 12.00 -20.49 1.33
C PRO A 382 10.48 -20.62 1.14
N GLU A 383 9.72 -20.58 2.23
CA GLU A 383 8.25 -20.64 2.21
C GLU A 383 7.63 -19.42 1.51
N LEU A 384 8.23 -18.23 1.65
CA LEU A 384 7.78 -17.02 0.95
C LEU A 384 8.13 -17.11 -0.53
N ILE A 385 9.36 -17.51 -0.86
CA ILE A 385 9.83 -17.62 -2.25
C ILE A 385 8.88 -18.51 -3.06
N ARG A 386 8.46 -19.66 -2.50
CA ARG A 386 7.56 -20.63 -3.14
C ARG A 386 6.12 -20.14 -3.37
N ARG A 387 5.77 -18.94 -2.90
CA ARG A 387 4.40 -18.38 -3.00
C ARG A 387 4.27 -17.32 -4.06
N PHE A 388 5.39 -16.78 -4.53
CA PHE A 388 5.41 -16.00 -5.74
C PHE A 388 5.35 -16.96 -6.94
N ASP A 389 4.58 -16.57 -7.96
CA ASP A 389 4.40 -17.39 -9.16
C ASP A 389 5.65 -17.32 -10.05
N ASP A 390 6.29 -16.15 -10.08
CA ASP A 390 7.46 -15.88 -10.90
C ASP A 390 8.60 -15.24 -10.10
N ILE A 391 9.82 -15.60 -10.46
CA ILE A 391 11.04 -14.92 -10.03
C ILE A 391 11.73 -14.44 -11.30
N PHE A 392 11.80 -13.12 -11.47
CA PHE A 392 12.48 -12.49 -12.59
C PHE A 392 13.86 -11.99 -12.15
N PHE A 393 14.88 -12.38 -12.90
CA PHE A 393 16.23 -11.87 -12.77
C PHE A 393 16.40 -10.63 -13.64
N VAL A 394 16.60 -9.48 -13.01
CA VAL A 394 16.82 -8.18 -13.66
C VAL A 394 18.31 -7.87 -13.62
N ASP A 395 19.02 -8.22 -14.69
CA ASP A 395 20.45 -8.02 -14.85
C ASP A 395 20.77 -6.68 -15.57
N LEU A 396 22.05 -6.49 -15.90
CA LEU A 396 22.50 -5.42 -16.78
C LEU A 396 21.78 -5.46 -18.13
N PRO A 397 21.46 -4.29 -18.69
CA PRO A 397 20.92 -4.18 -20.03
C PRO A 397 21.92 -4.67 -21.09
N HIS A 398 21.42 -5.37 -22.11
CA HIS A 398 22.17 -5.65 -23.33
C HIS A 398 22.37 -4.36 -24.17
N GLU A 399 23.14 -4.44 -25.25
CA GLU A 399 23.51 -3.28 -26.08
C GLU A 399 22.31 -2.48 -26.60
N GLY A 400 21.30 -3.16 -27.13
CA GLY A 400 20.04 -2.53 -27.56
C GLY A 400 19.30 -1.81 -26.42
N ALA A 401 19.18 -2.43 -25.25
CA ALA A 401 18.53 -1.83 -24.09
C ALA A 401 19.33 -0.63 -23.55
N MET A 402 20.66 -0.74 -23.52
CA MET A 402 21.54 0.39 -23.15
C MET A 402 21.34 1.58 -24.09
N TYR A 403 21.23 1.34 -25.40
CA TYR A 403 20.94 2.39 -26.37
C TYR A 403 19.61 3.11 -26.07
N GLU A 404 18.56 2.38 -25.74
CA GLU A 404 17.26 2.95 -25.35
C GLU A 404 17.37 3.77 -24.07
N ILE A 405 18.06 3.24 -23.05
CA ILE A 405 18.30 3.92 -21.77
C ILE A 405 19.07 5.23 -22.01
N PHE A 406 20.15 5.21 -22.81
CA PHE A 406 20.89 6.41 -23.15
C PHE A 406 19.99 7.45 -23.81
N ASN A 407 19.22 7.06 -24.84
CA ASN A 407 18.32 7.99 -25.52
C ASN A 407 17.26 8.58 -24.57
N LEU A 408 16.69 7.78 -23.67
CA LEU A 408 15.74 8.24 -22.66
C LEU A 408 16.34 9.34 -21.77
N HIS A 409 17.58 9.15 -21.30
CA HIS A 409 18.25 10.12 -20.44
C HIS A 409 18.78 11.34 -21.22
N LEU A 410 19.28 11.15 -22.44
CA LEU A 410 19.79 12.22 -23.29
C LEU A 410 18.68 13.19 -23.68
N LYS A 411 17.49 12.68 -24.03
CA LYS A 411 16.30 13.50 -24.34
C LYS A 411 15.91 14.47 -23.22
N LYS A 412 16.23 14.17 -21.96
CA LYS A 412 15.90 15.06 -20.84
C LYS A 412 16.69 16.37 -20.90
N TYR A 413 17.97 16.31 -21.26
CA TYR A 413 18.89 17.45 -21.17
C TYR A 413 19.26 18.05 -22.53
N PHE A 414 19.27 17.24 -23.59
CA PHE A 414 19.82 17.61 -24.89
C PHE A 414 18.72 17.63 -25.96
N PRO A 415 18.34 18.81 -26.49
CA PRO A 415 17.27 18.96 -27.48
C PRO A 415 17.48 18.15 -28.76
N GLU A 416 18.73 17.96 -29.17
CA GLU A 416 19.10 17.19 -30.38
C GLU A 416 18.61 15.74 -30.37
N PHE A 417 18.34 15.16 -29.18
CA PHE A 417 17.80 13.82 -29.04
C PHE A 417 16.26 13.78 -28.97
N ARG A 418 15.56 14.92 -28.80
CA ARG A 418 14.10 14.97 -28.60
C ARG A 418 13.32 14.80 -29.91
N ASN A 419 13.78 15.43 -30.99
CA ASN A 419 13.03 15.60 -32.23
C ASN A 419 13.58 14.80 -33.42
N ALA A 420 14.64 14.03 -33.21
CA ALA A 420 15.31 13.33 -34.28
C ALA A 420 14.67 11.95 -34.54
N SER A 421 14.27 11.69 -35.78
CA SER A 421 13.78 10.37 -36.25
C SER A 421 14.87 9.30 -36.14
N GLU A 422 16.13 9.74 -36.21
CA GLU A 422 17.34 8.94 -36.07
C GLU A 422 18.28 9.61 -35.07
N SER A 423 19.18 8.85 -34.45
CA SER A 423 20.14 9.43 -33.51
C SER A 423 21.12 10.38 -34.19
N PRO A 424 21.54 11.49 -33.54
CA PRO A 424 22.54 12.40 -34.10
C PRO A 424 23.94 11.77 -34.21
N TRP A 425 24.17 10.61 -33.60
CA TRP A 425 25.44 9.88 -33.66
C TRP A 425 25.35 8.67 -34.58
N THR A 426 26.49 8.36 -35.21
CA THR A 426 26.68 7.18 -36.06
C THR A 426 26.61 5.89 -35.24
N ASP A 427 26.28 4.77 -35.91
CA ASP A 427 26.23 3.46 -35.25
C ASP A 427 27.59 3.05 -34.65
N ASP A 428 28.70 3.49 -35.23
CA ASP A 428 30.04 3.21 -34.71
C ASP A 428 30.36 4.03 -33.45
N GLU A 429 29.94 5.29 -33.38
CA GLU A 429 30.01 6.10 -32.16
C GLU A 429 29.20 5.47 -31.03
N TRP A 430 28.00 4.97 -31.34
CA TRP A 430 27.17 4.23 -30.40
C TRP A 430 27.86 2.94 -29.94
N ARG A 431 28.40 2.13 -30.85
CA ARG A 431 29.10 0.89 -30.47
C ARG A 431 30.27 1.15 -29.52
N ILE A 432 31.03 2.23 -29.74
CA ILE A 432 32.12 2.63 -28.83
C ILE A 432 31.55 2.98 -27.45
N LEU A 433 30.51 3.80 -27.39
CA LEU A 433 29.88 4.20 -26.13
C LEU A 433 29.30 3.00 -25.37
N LEU A 434 28.52 2.16 -26.04
CA LEU A 434 27.88 0.99 -25.45
C LEU A 434 28.92 0.00 -24.90
N ARG A 435 30.05 -0.18 -25.62
CA ARG A 435 31.16 -1.00 -25.15
C ARG A 435 31.78 -0.45 -23.86
N ASP A 436 32.00 0.87 -23.79
CA ASP A 436 32.60 1.51 -22.61
C ASP A 436 31.69 1.42 -21.36
N TYR A 437 30.37 1.36 -21.56
CA TYR A 437 29.35 1.28 -20.52
C TYR A 437 28.79 -0.12 -20.26
N ARG A 438 29.29 -1.17 -20.90
CA ARG A 438 28.75 -2.54 -20.79
C ARG A 438 28.57 -3.08 -19.37
N LEU A 439 29.42 -2.65 -18.44
CA LEU A 439 29.38 -3.07 -17.03
C LEU A 439 28.61 -2.09 -16.13
N CYS A 440 27.98 -1.06 -16.70
CA CYS A 440 27.26 -0.05 -15.95
C CYS A 440 25.78 -0.41 -15.83
N THR A 441 25.25 -0.17 -14.64
CA THR A 441 23.80 -0.28 -14.41
C THR A 441 23.05 0.86 -15.12
N PRO A 442 21.74 0.69 -15.42
CA PRO A 442 20.88 1.77 -15.92
C PRO A 442 20.96 3.04 -15.06
N ALA A 443 21.01 2.90 -13.73
CA ALA A 443 21.16 4.03 -12.82
C ALA A 443 22.51 4.77 -12.99
N GLU A 444 23.61 4.04 -13.24
CA GLU A 444 24.92 4.63 -13.51
C GLU A 444 24.96 5.33 -14.87
N ILE A 445 24.33 4.75 -15.91
CA ILE A 445 24.18 5.38 -17.23
C ILE A 445 23.43 6.71 -17.08
N GLY A 446 22.27 6.70 -16.42
CA GLY A 446 21.48 7.92 -16.20
C GLY A 446 22.23 8.99 -15.40
N ASN A 447 22.98 8.58 -14.37
CA ASN A 447 23.84 9.49 -13.61
C ASN A 447 24.99 10.07 -14.43
N ALA A 448 25.61 9.27 -15.30
CA ALA A 448 26.69 9.74 -16.17
C ALA A 448 26.18 10.81 -17.16
N VAL A 449 25.00 10.60 -17.75
CA VAL A 449 24.36 11.59 -18.64
C VAL A 449 24.03 12.87 -17.88
N ARG A 450 23.46 12.78 -16.67
CA ARG A 450 23.17 13.95 -15.83
C ARG A 450 24.44 14.74 -15.49
N LYS A 451 25.48 14.06 -15.01
CA LYS A 451 26.77 14.70 -14.69
C LYS A 451 27.43 15.35 -15.91
N CYS A 452 27.30 14.71 -17.07
CA CYS A 452 27.75 15.29 -18.33
C CYS A 452 27.04 16.63 -18.62
N ALA A 453 25.72 16.70 -18.45
CA ALA A 453 24.95 17.93 -18.62
C ALA A 453 25.36 19.01 -17.62
N GLU A 454 25.56 18.65 -16.35
CA GLU A 454 26.06 19.56 -15.29
C GLU A 454 27.44 20.13 -15.64
N GLU A 455 28.37 19.29 -16.11
CA GLU A 455 29.72 19.71 -16.49
C GLU A 455 29.73 20.62 -17.73
N ILE A 456 28.92 20.30 -18.75
CA ILE A 456 28.76 21.16 -19.94
C ILE A 456 28.23 22.54 -19.50
N TYR A 457 27.19 22.56 -18.67
CA TYR A 457 26.62 23.81 -18.15
C TYR A 457 27.65 24.62 -17.35
N TYR A 458 28.39 23.97 -16.45
CA TYR A 458 29.43 24.62 -15.65
C TYR A 458 30.54 25.22 -16.53
N ARG A 459 31.02 24.48 -17.55
CA ARG A 459 32.02 24.99 -18.51
C ARG A 459 31.56 26.27 -19.21
N HIS A 460 30.30 26.32 -19.66
CA HIS A 460 29.77 27.54 -20.27
C HIS A 460 29.64 28.69 -19.28
N GLN A 461 29.20 28.42 -18.04
CA GLN A 461 29.08 29.44 -17.01
C GLN A 461 30.44 30.07 -16.66
N VAL A 462 31.50 29.26 -16.54
CA VAL A 462 32.88 29.74 -16.30
C VAL A 462 33.41 30.57 -17.47
N GLN A 463 32.99 30.26 -18.69
CA GLN A 463 33.33 31.03 -19.90
C GLN A 463 32.48 32.30 -20.08
N GLY A 464 31.58 32.60 -19.14
CA GLY A 464 30.68 33.76 -19.22
C GLY A 464 29.62 33.62 -20.32
N GLN A 465 29.34 32.41 -20.78
CA GLN A 465 28.35 32.11 -21.81
C GLN A 465 27.09 31.53 -21.18
N GLN A 466 25.92 32.00 -21.63
CA GLN A 466 24.65 31.32 -21.39
C GLN A 466 24.24 30.64 -22.70
N PRO A 467 24.44 29.32 -22.83
CA PRO A 467 24.07 28.61 -24.04
C PRO A 467 22.54 28.50 -24.11
N ASP A 468 21.96 28.83 -25.27
CA ASP A 468 20.52 28.62 -25.52
C ASP A 468 20.17 27.12 -25.50
N GLU A 469 21.12 26.25 -25.91
CA GLU A 469 20.97 24.80 -25.90
C GLU A 469 22.27 24.10 -25.50
N LEU A 470 22.16 23.05 -24.68
CA LEU A 470 23.27 22.17 -24.35
C LEU A 470 23.47 21.16 -25.48
N LYS A 471 24.73 20.90 -25.86
CA LYS A 471 25.13 19.87 -26.82
C LYS A 471 26.10 18.91 -26.19
N VAL A 472 25.97 17.62 -26.48
CA VAL A 472 26.83 16.57 -25.92
C VAL A 472 27.62 15.86 -27.00
N THR A 473 28.90 15.64 -26.73
CA THR A 473 29.78 14.85 -27.62
C THR A 473 30.03 13.46 -27.05
N LEU A 474 30.40 12.51 -27.92
CA LEU A 474 30.86 11.19 -27.50
C LEU A 474 32.01 11.29 -26.48
N SER A 475 32.96 12.21 -26.69
CA SER A 475 34.07 12.42 -25.78
C SER A 475 33.65 12.82 -24.37
N ASP A 476 32.59 13.62 -24.22
CA ASP A 476 32.13 14.06 -22.90
C ASP A 476 31.61 12.86 -22.09
N LEU A 477 30.79 11.99 -22.70
CA LEU A 477 30.29 10.78 -22.03
C LEU A 477 31.41 9.79 -21.73
N ARG A 478 32.35 9.58 -22.67
CA ARG A 478 33.50 8.70 -22.41
C ARG A 478 34.36 9.24 -21.26
N GLN A 479 34.60 10.55 -21.21
CA GLN A 479 35.33 11.15 -20.09
C GLN A 479 34.59 10.92 -18.77
N GLN A 480 33.27 11.10 -18.73
CA GLN A 480 32.46 10.82 -17.55
C GLN A 480 32.53 9.35 -17.12
N ARG A 481 32.56 8.41 -18.07
CA ARG A 481 32.73 6.99 -17.77
C ARG A 481 34.00 6.70 -16.99
N TYR A 482 35.12 7.32 -17.33
CA TYR A 482 36.40 7.12 -16.64
C TYR A 482 36.49 7.80 -15.26
N GLN A 483 35.53 8.66 -14.90
CA GLN A 483 35.50 9.32 -13.59
C GLN A 483 34.93 8.44 -12.47
N PHE A 484 34.34 7.28 -12.78
CA PHE A 484 33.82 6.37 -11.78
C PHE A 484 34.08 4.89 -12.11
N THR A 485 34.13 4.07 -11.07
CA THR A 485 34.20 2.61 -11.20
C THR A 485 32.77 2.05 -11.18
N PRO A 486 32.33 1.24 -12.18
CA PRO A 486 31.01 0.61 -12.16
C PRO A 486 30.80 -0.23 -10.92
N SER A 487 29.56 -0.29 -10.42
CA SER A 487 29.17 -1.12 -9.29
C SER A 487 29.53 -2.59 -9.52
N MET A 488 29.40 -3.07 -10.76
CA MET A 488 29.71 -4.45 -11.14
C MET A 488 31.17 -4.84 -10.92
N LEU A 489 32.09 -3.88 -11.01
CA LEU A 489 33.51 -4.10 -10.70
C LEU A 489 33.82 -3.86 -9.22
N ARG A 490 33.07 -2.98 -8.54
CA ARG A 490 33.26 -2.71 -7.11
C ARG A 490 32.81 -3.87 -6.23
N ASP A 491 31.69 -4.49 -6.57
CA ASP A 491 31.03 -5.56 -5.79
C ASP A 491 31.03 -6.90 -6.55
N GLU A 492 32.09 -7.17 -7.32
CA GLU A 492 32.18 -8.29 -8.27
C GLU A 492 31.83 -9.65 -7.64
N GLU A 493 32.40 -9.98 -6.47
CA GLU A 493 32.13 -11.24 -5.79
C GLU A 493 30.66 -11.40 -5.41
N GLN A 494 30.03 -10.34 -4.86
CA GLN A 494 28.63 -10.37 -4.45
C GLN A 494 27.71 -10.53 -5.67
N ILE A 495 28.04 -9.88 -6.77
CA ILE A 495 27.24 -9.89 -7.99
C ILE A 495 27.39 -11.23 -8.74
N LEU A 496 28.59 -11.80 -8.77
CA LEU A 496 28.83 -13.16 -9.25
C LEU A 496 28.06 -14.18 -8.41
N ALA A 497 28.04 -14.03 -7.08
CA ALA A 497 27.25 -14.90 -6.20
C ALA A 497 25.75 -14.82 -6.52
N ILE A 498 25.22 -13.61 -6.78
CA ILE A 498 23.85 -13.39 -7.22
C ILE A 498 23.59 -14.10 -8.56
N ARG A 499 24.46 -13.92 -9.56
CA ARG A 499 24.31 -14.54 -10.89
C ARG A 499 24.41 -16.07 -10.87
N ASN A 500 25.30 -16.64 -10.07
CA ASN A 500 25.44 -18.10 -9.95
C ASN A 500 24.16 -18.75 -9.39
N GLN A 501 23.43 -18.03 -8.55
CA GLN A 501 22.15 -18.49 -8.02
C GLN A 501 20.97 -18.21 -9.00
N ALA A 502 21.17 -17.40 -10.05
CA ALA A 502 20.12 -16.97 -10.97
C ALA A 502 19.53 -18.09 -11.84
N THR A 503 20.11 -19.28 -11.81
CA THR A 503 19.61 -20.50 -12.49
C THR A 503 18.13 -20.80 -12.18
N TYR A 504 17.63 -20.38 -11.01
CA TYR A 504 16.24 -20.61 -10.59
C TYR A 504 15.25 -19.50 -10.99
N ALA A 505 15.73 -18.45 -11.66
CA ALA A 505 14.93 -17.28 -12.06
C ALA A 505 14.82 -17.17 -13.58
N ARG A 506 13.71 -16.63 -14.06
CA ARG A 506 13.52 -16.29 -15.47
C ARG A 506 14.21 -14.97 -15.78
N SER A 507 14.85 -14.84 -16.94
CA SER A 507 15.38 -13.53 -17.35
C SER A 507 14.24 -12.53 -17.54
N ALA A 508 14.43 -11.29 -17.08
CA ALA A 508 13.52 -10.18 -17.38
C ALA A 508 13.70 -9.65 -18.81
N SER A 509 14.86 -9.91 -19.41
CA SER A 509 15.27 -9.44 -20.74
C SER A 509 15.50 -10.63 -21.69
N GLY A 510 15.06 -10.50 -22.93
CA GLY A 510 15.33 -11.44 -24.01
C GLY A 510 16.75 -11.31 -24.56
N GLU A 511 17.05 -12.11 -25.59
CA GLU A 511 18.29 -11.98 -26.35
C GLU A 511 18.32 -10.66 -27.12
N ASP A 512 19.51 -10.06 -27.27
CA ASP A 512 19.65 -8.82 -28.02
C ASP A 512 19.41 -9.06 -29.52
N ARG A 513 18.27 -8.56 -30.02
CA ARG A 513 17.90 -8.57 -31.44
C ARG A 513 18.07 -7.20 -32.10
N SER A 514 18.68 -6.25 -31.41
CA SER A 514 18.88 -4.90 -31.92
C SER A 514 19.99 -4.84 -32.97
N ARG A 515 20.08 -3.73 -33.70
CA ARG A 515 21.18 -3.42 -34.62
C ARG A 515 22.56 -3.32 -33.94
N PHE A 516 22.60 -3.28 -32.60
CA PHE A 516 23.80 -3.25 -31.79
C PHE A 516 24.13 -4.62 -31.16
N SER A 517 23.34 -5.65 -31.45
CA SER A 517 23.62 -7.01 -31.03
C SER A 517 25.01 -7.46 -31.48
N ILE A 518 25.71 -8.16 -30.59
CA ILE A 518 26.98 -8.78 -30.93
C ILE A 518 26.65 -10.09 -31.65
N PRO A 519 27.15 -10.32 -32.87
CA PRO A 519 26.96 -11.61 -33.53
C PRO A 519 27.58 -12.72 -32.67
N LEU A 520 26.85 -13.82 -32.48
CA LEU A 520 27.36 -15.03 -31.84
C LEU A 520 28.61 -15.47 -32.61
N GLN A 521 29.77 -15.35 -31.96
CA GLN A 521 30.99 -15.95 -32.48
C GLN A 521 30.97 -17.42 -32.09
N GLU A 522 30.71 -18.31 -33.06
CA GLU A 522 31.00 -19.74 -32.89
C GLU A 522 32.51 -19.87 -32.68
N LEU A 523 32.93 -20.08 -31.43
CA LEU A 523 34.33 -20.23 -31.07
C LEU A 523 34.91 -21.58 -31.56
N PHE A 524 34.04 -22.52 -31.96
CA PHE A 524 34.39 -23.77 -32.59
C PHE A 524 33.32 -24.12 -33.63
N GLY A 525 33.70 -24.19 -34.90
CA GLY A 525 32.89 -24.76 -35.98
C GLY A 525 33.05 -26.27 -36.09
#